data_AF-A0AAV2SE42-F1
#
_entry.id   AF-A0AAV2SE42-F1
#
_cell.length_a   1.000
_cell.length_b   1.000
_cell.length_c   1.000
_cell.angle_alpha   90.00
_cell.angle_beta   90.00
_cell.angle_gamma   90.00
#
_symmetry.space_group_name_H-M   'P 1'
#
loop_
_entity.id
_entity.type
_entity.pdbx_description
1 polymer ?
#
loop_
_entity_poly.entity_id
_entity_poly.type
_entity_poly.pdbx_seq_one_letter_code
_entity_poly.pdbx_strand_id
1 'polypeptide(L)'
;HSLLIRLTAADYQQLEGRVVNPIVNAKQLMVEMSLSDRFFQVFTENVENNPRVESEQELEPCIGCMVKLANIKLQRRCGTVNAEQGCVNCYCRPMWCIMCLSKWFAARQKQDQPETWLSSRCPCPTCRSNFCILDVCLIPTVDGNT
;
A
#
# COMPACT_ATOMS: atom_id res chain seq x y z
N HIS A 1 25.08 -24.33 23.87
CA HIS A 1 23.86 -25.02 23.42
C HIS A 1 23.26 -24.26 22.25
N SER A 2 23.29 -24.82 21.04
CA SER A 2 22.66 -24.25 19.85
C SER A 2 21.28 -24.88 19.66
N LEU A 3 20.26 -24.04 19.51
CA LEU A 3 18.91 -24.46 19.20
C LEU A 3 18.72 -24.37 17.68
N LEU A 4 18.30 -25.45 17.03
CA LEU A 4 18.01 -25.47 15.59
C LEU A 4 16.49 -25.52 15.40
N ILE A 5 15.89 -24.42 14.95
CA ILE A 5 14.45 -24.34 14.66
C ILE A 5 14.28 -24.27 13.14
N ARG A 6 13.38 -25.10 12.59
CA ARG A 6 12.90 -24.96 11.20
C ARG A 6 11.64 -24.10 11.23
N LEU A 7 11.64 -23.01 10.48
CA LEU A 7 10.54 -22.06 10.39
C LEU A 7 10.04 -21.97 8.96
N THR A 8 8.73 -21.74 8.79
CA THR A 8 8.21 -21.27 7.51
C THR A 8 8.43 -19.76 7.36
N ALA A 9 8.31 -19.21 6.15
CA ALA A 9 8.48 -17.78 5.91
C ALA A 9 7.47 -16.91 6.70
N ALA A 10 6.25 -17.41 6.91
CA ALA A 10 5.23 -16.75 7.72
C ALA A 10 5.63 -16.71 9.20
N ASP A 11 6.18 -17.81 9.73
CA ASP A 11 6.62 -17.89 11.13
C ASP A 11 7.84 -16.99 11.39
N TYR A 12 8.74 -16.84 10.41
CA TYR A 12 9.90 -15.94 10.51
C TYR A 12 9.47 -14.48 10.72
N GLN A 13 8.52 -14.00 9.91
CA GLN A 13 8.00 -12.63 9.99
C GLN A 13 7.33 -12.36 11.34
N GLN A 14 6.68 -13.37 11.93
CA GLN A 14 6.07 -13.26 13.25
C GLN A 14 7.11 -13.25 14.39
N LEU A 15 8.23 -13.98 14.22
CA LEU A 15 9.33 -14.00 15.18
C LEU A 15 10.16 -12.71 15.15
N GLU A 16 10.39 -12.13 13.98
CA GLU A 16 11.21 -10.93 13.80
C GLU A 16 10.69 -9.75 14.66
N GLY A 17 9.37 -9.64 14.85
CA GLY A 17 8.77 -8.63 15.72
C GLY A 17 8.79 -8.93 17.23
N ARG A 18 9.33 -10.08 17.67
CA ARG A 18 9.25 -10.56 19.06
C ARG A 18 10.58 -10.93 19.70
N VAL A 19 11.68 -10.98 18.93
CA VAL A 19 13.00 -11.37 19.44
C VAL A 19 13.84 -10.13 19.72
N VAL A 20 14.32 -10.01 20.97
CA VAL A 20 15.14 -8.89 21.45
C VAL A 20 16.60 -8.98 20.94
N ASN A 21 17.05 -10.18 20.58
CA ASN A 21 18.39 -10.44 20.07
C ASN A 21 18.39 -10.55 18.53
N PRO A 22 19.44 -10.05 17.84
CA PRO A 22 19.53 -10.16 16.39
C PRO A 22 19.53 -11.63 15.96
N ILE A 23 18.59 -11.98 15.08
CA ILE A 23 18.50 -13.31 14.49
C ILE A 23 19.67 -13.43 13.50
N VAL A 24 20.71 -14.17 13.88
CA VAL A 24 21.85 -14.44 13.00
C VAL A 24 21.44 -15.51 12.00
N ASN A 25 21.27 -15.11 10.74
CA ASN A 25 20.92 -15.96 9.61
C ASN A 25 22.08 -16.95 9.33
N ALA A 26 22.02 -18.12 9.97
CA ALA A 26 22.96 -19.19 9.74
C ALA A 26 22.67 -19.83 8.38
N LYS A 27 23.43 -19.40 7.36
CA LYS A 27 23.42 -19.80 5.95
C LYS A 27 22.49 -18.97 5.08
N GLN A 28 23.01 -17.86 4.56
CA GLN A 28 22.82 -17.34 3.18
C GLN A 28 21.45 -17.62 2.51
N LEU A 29 20.37 -17.54 3.27
CA LEU A 29 19.01 -17.55 2.76
C LEU A 29 18.78 -16.14 2.25
N MET A 30 18.92 -15.97 0.93
CA MET A 30 18.37 -14.79 0.26
C MET A 30 16.86 -14.83 0.53
N VAL A 31 16.39 -14.02 1.48
CA VAL A 31 14.96 -13.78 1.64
C VAL A 31 14.55 -12.97 0.41
N GLU A 32 14.13 -13.66 -0.66
CA GLU A 32 13.59 -12.99 -1.83
C GLU A 32 12.38 -12.18 -1.40
N MET A 33 12.42 -10.87 -1.63
CA MET A 33 11.33 -9.96 -1.32
C MET A 33 10.06 -10.43 -2.04
N SER A 34 8.97 -10.57 -1.29
CA SER A 34 7.73 -11.11 -1.86
C SER A 34 7.24 -10.21 -3.01
N LEU A 35 6.46 -10.78 -3.94
CA LEU A 35 5.86 -10.00 -5.03
C LEU A 35 5.02 -8.83 -4.47
N SER A 36 4.33 -9.04 -3.36
CA SER A 36 3.56 -8.02 -2.65
C SER A 36 4.43 -6.89 -2.10
N ASP A 37 5.60 -7.21 -1.55
CA ASP A 37 6.52 -6.21 -1.02
C ASP A 37 7.19 -5.41 -2.15
N ARG A 38 7.60 -6.09 -3.23
CA ARG A 38 8.07 -5.44 -4.46
C ARG A 38 7.03 -4.51 -5.05
N PHE A 39 5.78 -4.96 -5.14
CA PHE A 39 4.70 -4.13 -5.63
C PHE A 39 4.44 -2.94 -4.70
N PHE A 40 4.47 -3.13 -3.38
CA PHE A 40 4.30 -2.03 -2.43
C PHE A 40 5.37 -0.94 -2.58
N GLN A 41 6.62 -1.34 -2.79
CA GLN A 41 7.71 -0.40 -3.05
C GLN A 41 7.42 0.43 -4.31
N VAL A 42 7.19 -0.23 -5.44
CA VAL A 42 6.93 0.45 -6.73
C VAL A 42 5.65 1.29 -6.67
N PHE A 43 4.61 0.80 -5.99
CA PHE A 43 3.37 1.54 -5.77
C PHE A 43 3.64 2.83 -4.99
N THR A 44 4.43 2.74 -3.92
CA THR A 44 4.78 3.89 -3.09
C THR A 44 5.59 4.93 -3.88
N GLU A 45 6.63 4.50 -4.59
CA GLU A 45 7.44 5.38 -5.44
C GLU A 45 6.59 6.13 -6.48
N ASN A 46 5.62 5.45 -7.12
CA ASN A 46 4.72 6.10 -8.07
C ASN A 46 3.77 7.10 -7.39
N VAL A 47 3.24 6.76 -6.21
CA VAL A 47 2.33 7.62 -5.45
C VAL A 47 3.05 8.85 -4.90
N GLU A 48 4.32 8.75 -4.52
CA GLU A 48 5.14 9.89 -4.08
C GLU A 48 5.35 10.93 -5.17
N ASN A 49 5.32 10.52 -6.44
CA ASN A 49 5.39 11.42 -7.60
C ASN A 49 4.05 12.07 -7.95
N ASN A 50 2.93 11.61 -7.36
CA ASN A 50 1.64 12.23 -7.57
C ASN A 50 1.52 13.52 -6.72
N PRO A 51 0.76 14.52 -7.17
CA PRO A 51 0.56 15.71 -6.37
C PRO A 51 -0.18 15.38 -5.07
N ARG A 52 0.26 16.01 -3.98
CA ARG A 52 -0.36 15.89 -2.67
C ARG A 52 -1.68 16.65 -2.61
N VAL A 53 -2.55 16.26 -1.69
CA VAL A 53 -3.85 16.89 -1.48
C VAL A 53 -4.07 17.12 0.00
N GLU A 54 -4.57 18.31 0.34
CA GLU A 54 -4.91 18.62 1.72
C GLU A 54 -6.20 17.89 2.13
N SER A 55 -6.30 17.60 3.42
CA SER A 55 -7.52 17.11 4.03
C SER A 55 -8.16 18.24 4.81
N GLU A 56 -9.42 18.55 4.52
CA GLU A 56 -10.24 19.48 5.30
C GLU A 56 -10.70 18.88 6.64
N GLN A 57 -10.46 17.58 6.84
CA GLN A 57 -10.90 16.81 8.00
C GLN A 57 -9.70 16.23 8.74
N GLU A 58 -9.85 16.09 10.06
CA GLU A 58 -8.88 15.37 10.89
C GLU A 58 -8.73 13.93 10.39
N LEU A 59 -7.48 13.46 10.34
CA LEU A 59 -7.17 12.13 9.85
C LEU A 59 -7.42 11.10 10.94
N GLU A 60 -8.27 10.12 10.64
CA GLU A 60 -8.55 8.99 11.52
C GLU A 60 -7.57 7.82 11.27
N PRO A 61 -7.45 6.86 12.22
CA PRO A 61 -6.74 5.62 11.97
C PRO A 61 -7.23 4.91 10.71
N CYS A 62 -6.28 4.38 9.92
CA CYS A 62 -6.56 3.60 8.73
C CYS A 62 -7.44 2.40 9.06
N ILE A 63 -8.59 2.27 8.39
CA ILE A 63 -9.56 1.21 8.67
C ILE A 63 -9.06 -0.21 8.33
N GLY A 64 -7.98 -0.31 7.55
CA GLY A 64 -7.38 -1.59 7.16
C GLY A 64 -6.41 -2.16 8.19
N CYS A 65 -5.55 -1.32 8.79
CA CYS A 65 -4.55 -1.78 9.76
C CYS A 65 -4.84 -1.33 11.19
N MET A 66 -5.66 -0.29 11.39
CA MET A 66 -5.94 0.36 12.68
C MET A 66 -4.70 0.85 13.45
N VAL A 67 -3.53 0.89 12.81
CA VAL A 67 -2.24 1.25 13.44
C VAL A 67 -1.73 2.61 12.96
N LYS A 68 -1.75 2.85 11.64
CA LYS A 68 -1.30 4.12 11.04
C LYS A 68 -2.50 5.01 10.78
N LEU A 69 -2.32 6.34 10.81
CA LEU A 69 -3.32 7.28 10.29
C LEU A 69 -3.58 7.04 8.80
N ALA A 70 -4.81 7.30 8.36
CA ALA A 70 -5.11 7.41 6.96
C ALA A 70 -4.29 8.54 6.34
N ASN A 71 -3.56 8.26 5.26
CA ASN A 71 -2.66 9.24 4.63
C ASN A 71 -2.82 9.31 3.12
N ILE A 72 -3.93 8.75 2.60
CA ILE A 72 -4.24 8.72 1.18
C ILE A 72 -5.66 9.21 0.92
N LYS A 73 -5.79 10.01 -0.12
CA LYS A 73 -7.05 10.38 -0.75
C LYS A 73 -7.03 9.94 -2.21
N LEU A 74 -8.14 9.37 -2.68
CA LEU A 74 -8.34 9.10 -4.09
C LEU A 74 -8.95 10.35 -4.75
N GLN A 75 -8.26 10.93 -5.72
CA GLN A 75 -8.72 12.06 -6.52
C GLN A 75 -8.39 11.77 -7.98
N ARG A 76 -9.40 11.76 -8.85
CA ARG A 76 -9.18 11.50 -10.28
C ARG A 76 -8.23 12.55 -10.86
N ARG A 77 -7.12 12.09 -11.40
CA ARG A 77 -6.08 12.90 -12.05
C ARG A 77 -5.65 12.31 -13.38
N CYS A 78 -5.93 11.03 -13.64
CA CYS A 78 -5.66 10.46 -14.95
C CYS A 78 -6.58 11.10 -16.02
N GLY A 79 -5.97 11.60 -17.10
CA GLY A 79 -6.65 12.26 -18.21
C GLY A 79 -7.41 11.32 -19.16
N THR A 80 -8.06 10.27 -18.63
CA THR A 80 -8.81 9.32 -19.46
C THR A 80 -10.07 9.99 -20.01
N VAL A 81 -10.10 10.22 -21.33
CA VAL A 81 -11.13 11.02 -22.01
C VAL A 81 -12.45 10.25 -22.23
N ASN A 82 -12.50 8.93 -22.03
CA ASN A 82 -13.71 8.13 -22.23
C ASN A 82 -14.19 7.44 -20.95
N ALA A 83 -15.43 7.76 -20.54
CA ALA A 83 -15.99 7.56 -19.21
C ALA A 83 -16.71 6.22 -18.98
N GLU A 84 -16.79 5.32 -19.96
CA GLU A 84 -17.58 4.10 -19.81
C GLU A 84 -16.86 2.98 -19.05
N GLN A 85 -15.51 2.98 -19.05
CA GLN A 85 -14.68 1.99 -18.33
C GLN A 85 -13.44 2.63 -17.65
N GLY A 86 -13.41 3.97 -17.58
CA GLY A 86 -12.30 4.75 -17.04
C GLY A 86 -12.30 4.88 -15.52
N CYS A 87 -11.32 5.61 -15.01
CA CYS A 87 -11.36 6.03 -13.61
C CYS A 87 -12.44 7.09 -13.40
N VAL A 88 -13.08 7.08 -12.24
CA VAL A 88 -14.16 8.00 -11.88
C VAL A 88 -13.82 8.74 -10.59
N ASN A 89 -14.54 9.83 -10.32
CA ASN A 89 -14.30 10.61 -9.10
C ASN A 89 -14.68 9.80 -7.86
N CYS A 90 -13.78 9.79 -6.87
CA CYS A 90 -14.02 9.20 -5.56
C CYS A 90 -14.27 10.32 -4.53
N TYR A 91 -15.39 10.28 -3.84
CA TYR A 91 -15.77 11.28 -2.83
C TYR A 91 -15.54 10.81 -1.38
N CYS A 92 -15.02 9.60 -1.20
CA CYS A 92 -14.70 9.06 0.13
C CYS A 92 -13.68 9.95 0.86
N ARG A 93 -13.85 10.11 2.17
CA ARG A 93 -12.84 10.71 3.05
C ARG A 93 -11.54 9.88 3.01
N PRO A 94 -10.40 10.45 3.42
CA PRO A 94 -9.21 9.65 3.70
C PRO A 94 -9.48 8.62 4.79
N MET A 95 -9.41 7.33 4.45
CA MET A 95 -9.67 6.23 5.39
C MET A 95 -8.60 5.13 5.37
N TRP A 96 -7.64 5.23 4.45
CA TRP A 96 -6.65 4.20 4.18
C TRP A 96 -5.25 4.78 4.24
N CYS A 97 -4.32 4.01 4.79
CA CYS A 97 -2.90 4.28 4.64
C CYS A 97 -2.36 3.67 3.34
N ILE A 98 -1.26 4.22 2.83
CA ILE A 98 -0.63 3.80 1.56
C ILE A 98 -0.37 2.30 1.48
N MET A 99 0.10 1.68 2.57
CA MET A 99 0.38 0.25 2.61
C MET A 99 -0.89 -0.59 2.45
N CYS A 100 -1.96 -0.27 3.18
CA CYS A 100 -3.21 -1.01 3.08
C CYS A 100 -3.89 -0.81 1.72
N LEU A 101 -3.83 0.39 1.15
CA LEU A 101 -4.35 0.63 -0.19
C LEU A 101 -3.54 -0.11 -1.26
N SER A 102 -2.21 -0.14 -1.14
CA SER A 102 -1.34 -0.90 -2.05
C SER A 102 -1.67 -2.40 -2.03
N LYS A 103 -1.84 -2.99 -0.83
CA LYS A 103 -2.26 -4.38 -0.68
C LYS A 103 -3.63 -4.63 -1.31
N TRP A 104 -4.58 -3.73 -1.09
CA TRP A 104 -5.91 -3.78 -1.69
C TRP A 104 -5.86 -3.76 -3.22
N PHE A 105 -5.02 -2.87 -3.77
CA PHE A 105 -4.81 -2.72 -5.20
C PHE A 105 -4.22 -4.00 -5.80
N ALA A 106 -3.13 -4.50 -5.23
CA ALA A 106 -2.45 -5.72 -5.67
C ALA A 106 -3.38 -6.94 -5.70
N ALA A 107 -4.17 -7.12 -4.65
CA ALA A 107 -5.11 -8.25 -4.52
C ALA A 107 -6.24 -8.26 -5.57
N ARG A 108 -6.44 -7.15 -6.29
CA ARG A 108 -7.47 -7.00 -7.32
C ARG A 108 -6.95 -7.10 -8.75
N GLN A 109 -5.65 -7.30 -8.89
CA GLN A 109 -5.04 -7.48 -10.19
C GLN A 109 -5.02 -8.94 -10.60
N LYS A 110 -4.76 -9.18 -11.89
CA LYS A 110 -4.54 -10.51 -12.45
C LYS A 110 -3.25 -11.09 -11.88
N GLN A 111 -3.37 -12.08 -10.98
CA GLN A 111 -2.21 -12.59 -10.23
C GLN A 111 -1.19 -13.32 -11.11
N ASP A 112 -1.63 -13.80 -12.28
CA ASP A 112 -0.82 -14.40 -13.34
C ASP A 112 -0.09 -13.38 -14.24
N GLN A 113 -0.41 -12.08 -14.13
CA GLN A 113 0.13 -11.00 -14.98
C GLN A 113 0.63 -9.80 -14.14
N PRO A 114 1.62 -9.99 -13.24
CA PRO A 114 2.15 -8.94 -12.35
C PRO A 114 2.69 -7.69 -13.05
N GLU A 115 3.22 -7.84 -14.26
CA GLU A 115 3.72 -6.76 -15.11
C GLU A 115 2.64 -5.74 -15.50
N THR A 116 1.36 -6.15 -15.45
CA THR A 116 0.23 -5.26 -15.80
C THR A 116 -0.31 -4.47 -14.61
N TRP A 117 0.05 -4.84 -13.37
CA TRP A 117 -0.59 -4.34 -12.15
C TRP A 117 -0.55 -2.81 -12.08
N LEU A 118 0.62 -2.20 -12.26
CA LEU A 118 0.80 -0.75 -12.13
C LEU A 118 -0.08 0.06 -13.09
N SER A 119 -0.26 -0.46 -14.31
CA SER A 119 -1.07 0.18 -15.38
C SER A 119 -2.57 -0.09 -15.27
N SER A 120 -2.96 -0.99 -14.37
CA SER A 120 -4.34 -1.45 -14.22
C SER A 120 -5.16 -0.54 -13.31
N ARG A 121 -6.44 -0.89 -13.13
CA ARG A 121 -7.39 -0.16 -12.29
C ARG A 121 -7.86 -1.03 -11.13
N CYS A 122 -8.38 -0.40 -10.10
CA CYS A 122 -8.93 -1.05 -8.94
C CYS A 122 -10.18 -0.29 -8.47
N PRO A 123 -11.23 -0.96 -7.97
CA PRO A 123 -12.31 -0.29 -7.27
C PRO A 123 -11.84 0.22 -5.90
N CYS A 124 -12.24 1.43 -5.54
CA CYS A 124 -12.06 1.98 -4.19
C CYS A 124 -12.58 0.99 -3.13
N PRO A 125 -11.84 0.72 -2.05
CA PRO A 125 -12.27 -0.21 -1.01
C PRO A 125 -13.57 0.17 -0.31
N THR A 126 -13.92 1.44 -0.33
CA THR A 126 -15.11 1.93 0.37
C THR A 126 -16.30 2.17 -0.57
N CYS A 127 -16.14 2.95 -1.64
CA CYS A 127 -17.25 3.28 -2.54
C CYS A 127 -17.21 2.58 -3.91
N ARG A 128 -16.21 1.74 -4.17
CA ARG A 128 -16.00 1.03 -5.45
C ARG A 128 -15.77 1.90 -6.69
N SER A 129 -15.66 3.22 -6.55
CA SER A 129 -15.21 4.10 -7.63
C SER A 129 -13.88 3.59 -8.20
N ASN A 130 -13.83 3.32 -9.50
CA ASN A 130 -12.62 2.84 -10.15
C ASN A 130 -11.56 3.93 -10.17
N PHE A 131 -10.33 3.56 -9.83
CA PHE A 131 -9.16 4.42 -9.81
C PHE A 131 -7.94 3.68 -10.36
N CYS A 132 -6.94 4.42 -10.85
CA CYS A 132 -5.61 3.91 -11.15
C CYS A 132 -4.58 4.55 -10.21
N ILE A 133 -3.32 4.12 -10.30
CA ILE A 133 -2.28 4.63 -9.41
C ILE A 133 -2.09 6.15 -9.48
N LEU A 134 -2.34 6.78 -10.62
CA LEU A 134 -2.24 8.23 -10.80
C LEU A 134 -3.31 9.02 -10.02
N ASP A 135 -4.40 8.36 -9.62
CA ASP A 135 -5.48 8.98 -8.85
C ASP A 135 -5.22 8.92 -7.34
N VAL A 136 -4.09 8.34 -6.91
CA VAL A 136 -3.75 8.12 -5.51
C VAL A 136 -2.89 9.28 -5.02
N CYS A 137 -3.41 10.10 -4.11
CA CYS A 137 -2.71 11.27 -3.58
C CYS A 137 -2.36 11.10 -2.11
N LEU A 138 -1.11 11.37 -1.75
CA LEU A 138 -0.69 11.50 -0.36
C LEU A 138 -1.26 12.78 0.25
N ILE A 139 -1.59 12.69 1.54
CA ILE A 139 -1.95 13.84 2.36
C ILE A 139 -0.69 14.32 3.08
N PRO A 140 -0.34 15.61 3.01
CA PRO A 140 0.78 16.16 3.78
C PRO A 140 0.60 15.86 5.27
N THR A 141 1.64 15.35 5.92
CA THR A 141 1.69 15.36 7.37
C THR A 141 1.85 16.81 7.80
N VAL A 142 1.01 17.28 8.72
CA VAL A 142 1.29 18.52 9.44
C VAL A 142 2.45 18.19 10.37
N ASP A 143 3.67 18.35 9.88
CA ASP A 143 4.84 18.24 10.74
C ASP A 143 4.79 19.45 11.68
N GLY A 144 4.32 19.21 12.91
CA GLY A 144 4.37 20.19 13.98
C GLY A 144 5.81 20.45 14.39
N ASN A 145 6.49 21.33 13.69
CA ASN A 145 7.73 21.97 14.14
C ASN A 145 7.54 23.49 14.09
N THR A 146 7.12 24.02 15.24
CA THR A 146 7.64 25.32 15.72
C THR A 146 8.74 25.01 16.72
#